data_AF-A0A9P8JM37-F1
#
_entry.id   AF-A0A9P8JM37-F1
#
_cell.length_a   1.000
_cell.length_b   1.000
_cell.length_c   1.000
_cell.angle_alpha   90.00
_cell.angle_beta   90.00
_cell.angle_gamma   90.00
#
_symmetry.space_group_name_H-M   'P 1'
#
loop_
_entity.id
_entity.type
_entity.pdbx_description
1 polymer ?
#
loop_
_entity_poly.entity_id
_entity_poly.type
_entity_poly.pdbx_seq_one_letter_code
_entity_poly.pdbx_strand_id
1 'polypeptide(L)'
;MFLNSSLHGACIAPFYDASLFPSEGGYIGGRLCSQQSRDPTSPLCCLPCPASYWAYSDNFETLGTVAGWLNVVRLSLQCFMLISNTFLPAARTRSHYLTQCLIVAVIWINLAFVIPLGAEPDQCYNGITPNDMYTSMTCAWSGAFLLAGALAGSIWIFIRSLSMHLTVVWDIVPGTRFFYISQAVGWGVPAALFTSAISISGVSFR
;
A
#
# COMPACT_ATOMS: atom_id res chain seq x y z
N MET A 1 -16.88 46.13 -2.12
CA MET A 1 -16.15 45.37 -3.15
C MET A 1 -15.99 43.96 -2.62
N PHE A 2 -16.85 43.04 -3.05
CA PHE A 2 -16.91 41.67 -2.55
C PHE A 2 -15.78 40.86 -3.19
N LEU A 3 -14.71 40.59 -2.43
CA LEU A 3 -13.67 39.62 -2.83
C LEU A 3 -14.29 38.23 -2.75
N ASN A 4 -14.73 37.72 -3.90
CA ASN A 4 -15.18 36.35 -4.04
C ASN A 4 -13.93 35.45 -3.93
N SER A 5 -13.70 34.85 -2.76
CA SER A 5 -12.62 33.88 -2.49
C SER A 5 -12.87 32.55 -3.21
N SER A 6 -13.01 32.57 -4.52
CA SER A 6 -13.10 31.35 -5.31
C SER A 6 -11.71 30.73 -5.38
N LEU A 7 -11.48 29.62 -4.65
CA LEU A 7 -10.28 28.76 -4.75
C LEU A 7 -9.97 28.29 -6.19
N HIS A 8 -10.92 28.52 -7.11
CA HIS A 8 -10.81 28.30 -8.55
C HIS A 8 -9.88 29.30 -9.26
N GLY A 9 -9.71 30.52 -8.74
CA GLY A 9 -8.86 31.53 -9.38
C GLY A 9 -9.22 31.74 -10.86
N ALA A 10 -8.23 31.52 -11.74
CA ALA A 10 -8.39 31.57 -13.20
C ALA A 10 -8.75 30.22 -13.86
N CYS A 11 -8.96 29.17 -13.07
CA CYS A 11 -9.32 27.84 -13.52
C CYS A 11 -10.84 27.67 -13.66
N ILE A 12 -11.26 26.88 -14.65
CA ILE A 12 -12.67 26.53 -14.81
C ILE A 12 -13.07 25.54 -13.71
N ALA A 13 -14.25 25.70 -13.11
CA ALA A 13 -14.78 24.71 -12.16
C ALA A 13 -14.88 23.32 -12.83
N PRO A 14 -14.52 22.22 -12.14
CA PRO A 14 -14.22 22.09 -10.70
C PRO A 14 -12.73 22.25 -10.33
N PHE A 15 -11.88 22.72 -11.23
CA PHE A 15 -10.44 22.79 -11.00
C PHE A 15 -10.05 23.99 -10.14
N TYR A 16 -9.04 23.79 -9.29
CA TYR A 16 -8.48 24.83 -8.43
C TYR A 16 -7.16 25.36 -8.96
N ASP A 17 -6.90 26.65 -8.73
CA ASP A 17 -5.65 27.30 -9.13
C ASP A 17 -4.53 26.91 -8.15
N ALA A 18 -3.48 26.25 -8.66
CA ALA A 18 -2.38 25.76 -7.85
C ALA A 18 -1.66 26.87 -7.06
N SER A 19 -1.66 28.10 -7.58
CA SER A 19 -0.99 29.25 -6.96
C SER A 19 -1.63 29.68 -5.63
N LEU A 20 -2.90 29.29 -5.40
CA LEU A 20 -3.64 29.61 -4.18
C LEU A 20 -3.37 28.63 -3.03
N PHE A 21 -2.56 27.58 -3.26
CA PHE A 21 -2.25 26.56 -2.26
C PHE A 21 -0.76 26.58 -1.90
N PRO A 22 -0.42 26.28 -0.63
CA PRO A 22 0.97 26.29 -0.18
C PRO A 22 1.82 25.30 -0.98
N SER A 23 3.07 25.64 -1.26
CA SER A 23 4.05 24.77 -1.91
C SER A 23 4.78 23.85 -0.92
N GLU A 24 4.29 23.72 0.31
CA GLU A 24 4.85 22.89 1.36
C GLU A 24 3.74 22.12 2.08
N GLY A 25 4.07 20.92 2.56
CA GLY A 25 3.15 20.01 3.25
C GLY A 25 2.41 19.03 2.31
N GLY A 26 2.26 17.79 2.79
CA GLY A 26 1.67 16.68 2.04
C GLY A 26 2.49 16.27 0.81
N TYR A 27 1.91 15.39 -0.02
CA TYR A 27 2.56 14.88 -1.22
C TYR A 27 2.30 15.78 -2.44
N ILE A 28 3.12 16.81 -2.62
CA ILE A 28 2.99 17.79 -3.72
C ILE A 28 3.08 17.12 -5.09
N GLY A 29 3.94 16.11 -5.25
CA GLY A 29 4.05 15.34 -6.49
C GLY A 29 2.81 14.52 -6.83
N GLY A 30 1.86 14.38 -5.89
CA GLY A 30 0.57 13.71 -6.09
C GLY A 30 -0.55 14.64 -6.57
N ARG A 31 -0.28 15.94 -6.72
CA ARG A 31 -1.28 16.86 -7.27
C ARG A 31 -1.51 16.56 -8.74
N LEU A 32 -2.76 16.33 -9.12
CA LEU A 32 -3.14 16.12 -10.51
C LEU A 32 -3.41 17.47 -11.18
N CYS A 33 -2.35 18.12 -11.64
CA CYS A 33 -2.43 19.44 -12.27
C CYS A 33 -2.06 19.39 -13.75
N SER A 34 -2.71 20.22 -14.54
CA SER A 34 -2.40 20.45 -15.94
C SER A 34 -2.47 21.94 -16.26
N GLN A 35 -1.71 22.34 -17.27
CA GLN A 35 -1.88 23.66 -17.89
C GLN A 35 -3.24 23.71 -18.60
N GLN A 36 -3.99 24.79 -18.37
CA GLN A 36 -5.33 24.96 -18.94
C GLN A 36 -5.28 25.21 -20.46
N SER A 37 -4.21 25.85 -20.95
CA SER A 37 -4.00 26.08 -22.37
C SER A 37 -2.56 25.73 -22.78
N ARG A 38 -2.30 25.68 -24.08
CA ARG A 38 -0.98 25.40 -24.64
C ARG A 38 0.00 26.58 -24.54
N ASP A 39 -0.46 27.69 -23.95
CA ASP A 39 0.34 28.87 -23.69
C ASP A 39 1.14 28.67 -22.39
N PRO A 40 2.47 28.87 -22.37
CA PRO A 40 3.28 28.76 -21.16
C PRO A 40 2.89 29.75 -20.04
N THR A 41 2.06 30.76 -20.33
CA THR A 41 1.56 31.73 -19.33
C THR A 41 0.21 31.33 -18.71
N SER A 42 -0.35 30.18 -19.09
CA SER A 42 -1.64 29.73 -18.57
C SER A 42 -1.56 29.34 -17.09
N PRO A 43 -2.66 29.50 -16.31
CA PRO A 43 -2.68 29.07 -14.92
C PRO A 43 -2.56 27.55 -14.81
N LEU A 44 -1.84 27.08 -13.77
CA LEU A 44 -1.73 25.67 -13.45
C LEU A 44 -2.98 25.24 -12.66
N CYS A 45 -3.83 24.44 -13.29
CA CYS A 45 -5.11 24.03 -12.72
C CYS A 45 -5.06 22.59 -12.22
N CYS A 46 -5.48 22.36 -10.98
CA CYS A 46 -5.42 21.07 -10.30
C CYS A 46 -6.80 20.50 -10.01
N LEU A 47 -6.91 19.18 -10.08
CA LEU A 47 -8.10 18.44 -9.69
C LEU A 47 -8.27 18.48 -8.16
N PRO A 48 -9.50 18.63 -7.63
CA PRO A 48 -9.74 18.56 -6.20
C PRO A 48 -9.38 17.19 -5.61
N CYS A 49 -8.86 17.19 -4.39
CA CYS A 49 -8.62 15.99 -3.60
C CYS A 49 -9.90 15.56 -2.86
N PRO A 50 -10.25 14.26 -2.81
CA PRO A 50 -9.52 13.10 -3.35
C PRO A 50 -9.75 12.91 -4.85
N ALA A 51 -8.69 12.57 -5.58
CA ALA A 51 -8.75 12.34 -7.03
C ALA A 51 -9.67 11.16 -7.40
N SER A 52 -9.81 10.19 -6.50
CA SER A 52 -10.66 9.02 -6.68
C SER A 52 -12.12 9.36 -6.94
N TYR A 53 -12.64 10.43 -6.32
CA TYR A 53 -14.01 10.91 -6.52
C TYR A 53 -14.28 11.36 -7.96
N TRP A 54 -13.24 11.84 -8.66
CA TRP A 54 -13.35 12.33 -10.03
C TRP A 54 -12.99 11.28 -11.07
N ALA A 55 -12.18 10.28 -10.68
CA ALA A 55 -11.71 9.21 -11.57
C ALA A 55 -12.60 7.96 -11.53
N TYR A 56 -13.27 7.69 -10.42
CA TYR A 56 -14.08 6.49 -10.21
C TYR A 56 -15.55 6.83 -9.98
N SER A 57 -16.42 5.82 -10.13
CA SER A 57 -17.85 5.95 -9.83
C SER A 57 -18.11 6.13 -8.33
N ASP A 58 -19.26 6.69 -7.97
CA ASP A 58 -19.71 6.90 -6.58
C ASP A 58 -19.68 5.65 -5.69
N ASN A 59 -19.73 4.45 -6.28
CA ASN A 59 -19.62 3.18 -5.55
C ASN A 59 -18.19 2.83 -5.10
N PHE A 60 -17.19 3.63 -5.43
CA PHE A 60 -15.80 3.32 -5.12
C PHE A 60 -15.53 3.27 -3.61
N GLU A 61 -16.09 4.22 -2.85
CA GLU A 61 -15.94 4.25 -1.39
C GLU A 61 -16.56 3.02 -0.74
N THR A 62 -17.78 2.64 -1.16
CA THR A 62 -18.46 1.45 -0.61
C THR A 62 -17.70 0.17 -0.92
N LEU A 63 -17.14 0.03 -2.13
CA LEU A 63 -16.26 -1.08 -2.49
C LEU A 63 -14.99 -1.11 -1.64
N GLY A 64 -14.40 0.06 -1.36
CA GLY A 64 -13.25 0.20 -0.47
C GLY A 64 -13.56 -0.27 0.96
N THR A 65 -14.70 0.15 1.52
CA THR A 65 -15.16 -0.28 2.85
C THR A 65 -15.40 -1.79 2.90
N VAL A 66 -16.07 -2.36 1.89
CA VAL A 66 -16.31 -3.80 1.80
C VAL A 66 -14.99 -4.57 1.72
N ALA A 67 -14.04 -4.10 0.90
CA ALA A 67 -12.72 -4.71 0.80
C ALA A 67 -11.97 -4.65 2.15
N GLY A 68 -12.08 -3.55 2.89
CA GLY A 68 -11.55 -3.43 4.25
C GLY A 68 -12.08 -4.52 5.18
N TRP A 69 -13.40 -4.69 5.26
CA TRP A 69 -14.03 -5.71 6.11
C TRP A 69 -13.68 -7.15 5.69
N LEU A 70 -13.56 -7.42 4.40
CA LEU A 70 -13.08 -8.72 3.92
C LEU A 70 -11.64 -8.99 4.39
N ASN A 71 -10.77 -7.98 4.42
CA ASN A 71 -9.42 -8.11 4.96
C ASN A 71 -9.41 -8.31 6.49
N VAL A 72 -10.38 -7.77 7.23
CA VAL A 72 -10.54 -8.06 8.67
C VAL A 72 -10.81 -9.55 8.89
N VAL A 73 -11.79 -10.12 8.18
CA VAL A 73 -12.12 -11.55 8.27
C VAL A 73 -10.92 -12.41 7.85
N ARG A 74 -10.27 -12.03 6.75
CA ARG A 74 -9.06 -12.71 6.25
C ARG A 74 -7.96 -12.68 7.30
N LEU A 75 -7.70 -11.53 7.94
CA LEU A 75 -6.71 -11.38 9.00
C LEU A 75 -7.02 -12.31 10.19
N SER A 76 -8.28 -12.37 10.65
CA SER A 76 -8.68 -13.24 11.76
C SER A 76 -8.40 -14.72 11.46
N LEU A 77 -8.79 -15.20 10.27
CA LEU A 77 -8.51 -16.57 9.83
C LEU A 77 -7.01 -16.84 9.69
N GLN A 78 -6.27 -15.85 9.19
CA GLN A 78 -4.83 -15.95 8.97
C GLN A 78 -4.05 -16.02 10.29
N CYS A 79 -4.45 -15.23 11.29
CA CYS A 79 -3.93 -15.29 12.65
C CYS A 79 -4.25 -16.64 13.30
N PHE A 80 -5.48 -17.13 13.18
CA PHE A 80 -5.85 -18.46 13.66
C PHE A 80 -4.97 -19.55 13.05
N MET A 81 -4.76 -19.52 11.73
CA MET A 81 -3.89 -20.48 11.03
C MET A 81 -2.42 -20.39 11.48
N LEU A 82 -1.92 -19.17 11.73
CA LEU A 82 -0.55 -18.98 12.22
C LEU A 82 -0.39 -19.59 13.62
N ILE A 83 -1.32 -19.26 14.52
CA ILE A 83 -1.36 -19.75 15.91
C ILE A 83 -1.51 -21.27 15.92
N SER A 84 -2.43 -21.84 15.15
CA SER A 84 -2.59 -23.30 15.09
C SER A 84 -1.31 -23.98 14.63
N ASN A 85 -0.60 -23.40 13.66
CA ASN A 85 0.64 -23.97 13.12
C ASN A 85 1.85 -23.81 14.04
N THR A 86 1.82 -22.90 15.02
CA THR A 86 2.89 -22.73 16.01
C THR A 86 2.67 -23.60 17.25
N PHE A 87 1.42 -23.79 17.68
CA PHE A 87 1.10 -24.58 18.88
C PHE A 87 0.93 -26.08 18.60
N LEU A 88 0.44 -26.49 17.42
CA LEU A 88 0.28 -27.91 17.12
C LEU A 88 1.60 -28.54 16.66
N PRO A 89 1.95 -29.75 17.15
CA PRO A 89 3.21 -30.40 16.82
C PRO A 89 3.33 -30.66 15.30
N ALA A 90 4.47 -30.28 14.74
CA ALA A 90 4.74 -30.35 13.29
C ALA A 90 4.60 -31.77 12.70
N ALA A 91 4.73 -32.80 13.55
CA ALA A 91 4.51 -34.20 13.18
C ALA A 91 3.08 -34.50 12.70
N ARG A 92 2.08 -33.70 13.13
CA ARG A 92 0.66 -33.87 12.74
C ARG A 92 0.19 -32.85 11.72
N THR A 93 0.76 -31.64 11.72
CA THR A 93 0.29 -30.53 10.88
C THR A 93 1.10 -30.29 9.61
N ARG A 94 2.20 -31.03 9.38
CA ARG A 94 3.18 -30.71 8.30
C ARG A 94 3.56 -29.23 8.32
N SER A 95 3.66 -28.64 9.52
CA SER A 95 3.97 -27.23 9.71
C SER A 95 5.37 -26.96 9.14
N HIS A 96 5.43 -26.20 8.06
CA HIS A 96 6.66 -25.88 7.34
C HIS A 96 6.92 -24.38 7.43
N TYR A 97 8.16 -24.00 7.74
CA TYR A 97 8.56 -22.60 7.90
C TYR A 97 8.22 -21.72 6.69
N LEU A 98 8.29 -22.28 5.47
CA LEU A 98 7.87 -21.60 4.23
C LEU A 98 6.39 -21.14 4.28
N THR A 99 5.51 -21.97 4.84
CA THR A 99 4.10 -21.62 4.98
C THR A 99 3.92 -20.56 6.05
N GLN A 100 4.63 -20.66 7.18
CA GLN A 100 4.56 -19.65 8.25
C GLN A 100 5.04 -18.27 7.78
N CYS A 101 6.17 -18.19 7.06
CA CYS A 101 6.69 -16.93 6.55
C CYS A 101 5.75 -16.29 5.51
N LEU A 102 5.15 -17.12 4.63
CA LEU A 102 4.13 -16.65 3.69
C LEU A 102 2.90 -16.10 4.41
N ILE A 103 2.44 -16.77 5.47
CA ILE A 103 1.32 -16.33 6.29
C ILE A 103 1.62 -14.94 6.90
N VAL A 104 2.82 -14.74 7.44
CA VAL A 104 3.24 -13.43 8.00
C VAL A 104 3.21 -12.33 6.94
N ALA A 105 3.71 -12.60 5.73
CA ALA A 105 3.66 -11.63 4.64
C ALA A 105 2.22 -11.26 4.24
N VAL A 106 1.32 -12.24 4.19
CA VAL A 106 -0.10 -12.00 3.92
C VAL A 106 -0.77 -11.22 5.05
N ILE A 107 -0.41 -11.46 6.31
CA ILE A 107 -0.87 -10.65 7.46
C ILE A 107 -0.49 -9.18 7.26
N TRP A 108 0.73 -8.87 6.82
CA TRP A 108 1.12 -7.50 6.51
C TRP A 108 0.24 -6.87 5.43
N ILE A 109 -0.04 -7.58 4.33
CA ILE A 109 -0.97 -7.07 3.30
C ILE A 109 -2.35 -6.77 3.90
N ASN A 110 -2.89 -7.64 4.75
CA ASN A 110 -4.20 -7.40 5.36
C ASN A 110 -4.18 -6.16 6.28
N LEU A 111 -3.12 -5.99 7.07
CA LEU A 111 -2.95 -4.83 7.95
C LEU A 111 -2.99 -3.52 7.17
N ALA A 112 -2.49 -3.50 5.93
CA ALA A 112 -2.55 -2.32 5.07
C ALA A 112 -3.96 -1.81 4.81
N PHE A 113 -4.97 -2.69 4.79
CA PHE A 113 -6.37 -2.32 4.58
C PHE A 113 -7.15 -2.16 5.89
N VAL A 114 -6.79 -2.95 6.91
CA VAL A 114 -7.46 -2.90 8.22
C VAL A 114 -7.14 -1.62 8.98
N ILE A 115 -5.90 -1.12 8.89
CA ILE A 115 -5.47 0.12 9.55
C ILE A 115 -6.29 1.35 9.09
N PRO A 116 -6.38 1.68 7.79
CA PRO A 116 -7.15 2.83 7.33
C PRO A 116 -8.66 2.64 7.55
N LEU A 117 -9.18 1.40 7.54
CA LEU A 117 -10.58 1.12 7.85
C LEU A 117 -10.94 1.49 9.31
N GLY A 118 -10.04 1.22 10.26
CA GLY A 118 -10.29 1.52 11.67
C GLY A 118 -9.94 2.96 12.07
N ALA A 119 -9.03 3.61 11.35
CA ALA A 119 -8.59 4.97 11.66
C ALA A 119 -9.35 6.07 10.90
N GLU A 120 -10.02 5.73 9.79
CA GLU A 120 -10.78 6.65 8.93
C GLU A 120 -10.04 7.98 8.68
N PRO A 121 -8.81 7.95 8.11
CA PRO A 121 -7.97 9.13 8.03
C PRO A 121 -8.44 10.12 6.97
N ASP A 122 -8.23 11.41 7.21
CA ASP A 122 -8.32 12.43 6.17
C ASP A 122 -7.26 12.17 5.08
N GLN A 123 -7.72 11.86 3.86
CA GLN A 123 -6.82 11.54 2.74
C GLN A 123 -6.12 12.77 2.17
N CYS A 124 -6.69 13.96 2.40
CA CYS A 124 -6.26 15.21 1.81
C CYS A 124 -5.64 16.14 2.87
N TYR A 125 -4.45 16.67 2.60
CA TYR A 125 -3.82 17.70 3.42
C TYR A 125 -4.49 19.06 3.19
N ASN A 126 -4.85 19.34 1.94
CA ASN A 126 -5.63 20.52 1.53
C ASN A 126 -6.46 20.18 0.28
N GLY A 127 -7.20 21.16 -0.25
CA GLY A 127 -8.12 20.95 -1.37
C GLY A 127 -7.54 20.36 -2.66
N ILE A 128 -6.21 20.36 -2.86
CA ILE A 128 -5.55 19.75 -4.03
C ILE A 128 -4.44 18.75 -3.68
N THR A 129 -3.96 18.71 -2.44
CA THR A 129 -2.76 17.94 -2.04
C THR A 129 -3.12 16.75 -1.17
N PRO A 130 -2.78 15.51 -1.55
CA PRO A 130 -2.97 14.34 -0.70
C PRO A 130 -1.97 14.31 0.47
N ASN A 131 -2.36 13.66 1.56
CA ASN A 131 -1.46 13.42 2.70
C ASN A 131 -0.36 12.40 2.32
N ASP A 132 0.83 12.60 2.89
CA ASP A 132 2.00 11.73 2.72
C ASP A 132 2.35 10.99 4.01
N MET A 133 3.43 10.20 4.00
CA MET A 133 3.88 9.48 5.19
C MET A 133 4.28 10.38 6.37
N TYR A 134 4.64 11.64 6.10
CA TYR A 134 5.11 12.59 7.11
C TYR A 134 3.95 13.37 7.73
N THR A 135 2.87 13.59 6.98
CA THR A 135 1.67 14.27 7.47
C THR A 135 0.62 13.31 8.04
N SER A 136 0.61 12.03 7.64
CA SER A 136 -0.33 11.02 8.16
C SER A 136 0.35 9.70 8.52
N MET A 137 0.35 9.37 9.81
CA MET A 137 0.86 8.08 10.31
C MET A 137 0.06 6.89 9.79
N THR A 138 -1.25 7.07 9.57
CA THR A 138 -2.11 6.04 8.99
C THR A 138 -1.67 5.73 7.56
N CYS A 139 -1.34 6.76 6.77
CA CYS A 139 -0.75 6.59 5.44
C CYS A 139 0.59 5.86 5.49
N ALA A 140 1.48 6.27 6.41
CA ALA A 140 2.79 5.68 6.58
C ALA A 140 2.72 4.18 6.88
N TRP A 141 1.94 3.78 7.89
CA TRP A 141 1.83 2.38 8.30
C TRP A 141 1.09 1.52 7.27
N SER A 142 -0.03 1.99 6.75
CA SER A 142 -0.79 1.25 5.74
C SER A 142 0.01 1.02 4.48
N GLY A 143 0.64 2.07 3.94
CA GLY A 143 1.51 1.99 2.77
C GLY A 143 2.75 1.12 3.02
N ALA A 144 3.37 1.22 4.20
CA ALA A 144 4.51 0.39 4.56
C ALA A 144 4.15 -1.10 4.60
N PHE A 145 3.06 -1.45 5.28
CA PHE A 145 2.61 -2.85 5.37
C PHE A 145 2.18 -3.41 4.01
N LEU A 146 1.58 -2.58 3.14
CA LEU A 146 1.23 -2.99 1.78
C LEU A 146 2.47 -3.35 0.97
N LEU A 147 3.46 -2.45 0.95
CA LEU A 147 4.70 -2.64 0.20
C LEU A 147 5.52 -3.81 0.76
N ALA A 148 5.73 -3.85 2.08
CA ALA A 148 6.49 -4.91 2.73
C ALA A 148 5.81 -6.27 2.53
N GLY A 149 4.49 -6.33 2.72
CA GLY A 149 3.69 -7.53 2.54
C GLY A 149 3.68 -8.03 1.09
N ALA A 150 3.52 -7.15 0.11
CA ALA A 150 3.53 -7.52 -1.31
C ALA A 150 4.89 -8.03 -1.78
N LEU A 151 5.98 -7.35 -1.39
CA LEU A 151 7.34 -7.76 -1.73
C LEU A 151 7.70 -9.09 -1.05
N ALA A 152 7.47 -9.21 0.26
CA ALA A 152 7.74 -10.44 1.00
C ALA A 152 6.86 -11.59 0.50
N GLY A 153 5.57 -11.34 0.27
CA GLY A 153 4.64 -12.34 -0.24
C GLY A 153 5.07 -12.88 -1.59
N SER A 154 5.47 -12.01 -2.51
CA SER A 154 5.95 -12.41 -3.84
C SER A 154 7.19 -13.31 -3.77
N ILE A 155 8.20 -12.92 -2.97
CA ILE A 155 9.41 -13.73 -2.81
C ILE A 155 9.12 -15.06 -2.10
N TRP A 156 8.27 -15.07 -1.06
CA TRP A 156 7.89 -16.31 -0.36
C TRP A 156 7.06 -17.26 -1.22
N ILE A 157 6.16 -16.74 -2.06
CA ILE A 157 5.43 -17.54 -3.05
C ILE A 157 6.41 -18.18 -4.04
N PHE A 158 7.37 -17.40 -4.55
CA PHE A 158 8.40 -17.92 -5.45
C PHE A 158 9.24 -19.03 -4.79
N ILE A 159 9.75 -18.80 -3.57
CA ILE A 159 10.53 -19.81 -2.84
C ILE A 159 9.71 -21.08 -2.58
N ARG A 160 8.43 -20.94 -2.23
CA ARG A 160 7.54 -22.08 -2.00
C ARG A 160 7.31 -22.89 -3.29
N SER A 161 7.09 -22.20 -4.41
CA SER A 161 6.97 -22.83 -5.73
C SER A 161 8.25 -23.56 -6.13
N LEU A 162 9.40 -22.92 -5.95
CA LEU A 162 10.71 -23.52 -6.20
C LEU A 162 10.97 -24.75 -5.32
N SER A 163 10.62 -24.68 -4.04
CA SER A 163 10.74 -25.82 -3.12
C SER A 163 9.92 -27.01 -3.60
N MET A 164 8.68 -26.79 -4.06
CA MET A 164 7.85 -27.87 -4.60
C MET A 164 8.45 -28.43 -5.89
N HIS A 165 8.96 -27.57 -6.77
CA HIS A 165 9.60 -27.99 -8.01
C HIS A 165 10.82 -28.87 -7.77
N LEU A 166 11.70 -28.48 -6.84
CA LEU A 166 12.87 -29.27 -6.45
C LEU A 166 12.49 -30.65 -5.90
N THR A 167 11.46 -30.72 -5.05
CA THR A 167 11.02 -32.00 -4.48
C THR A 167 10.33 -32.91 -5.47
N VAL A 168 9.52 -32.38 -6.40
CA VAL A 168 8.68 -33.20 -7.28
C VAL A 168 9.39 -33.53 -8.58
N VAL A 169 10.04 -32.54 -9.20
CA VAL A 169 10.61 -32.69 -10.54
C VAL A 169 12.06 -33.17 -10.47
N TRP A 170 12.82 -32.70 -9.47
CA TRP A 170 14.24 -33.05 -9.33
C TRP A 170 14.50 -34.07 -8.24
N ASP A 171 13.48 -34.48 -7.48
CA ASP A 171 13.58 -35.42 -6.34
C ASP A 171 14.64 -35.01 -5.30
N ILE A 172 14.88 -33.70 -5.15
CA ILE A 172 15.83 -33.14 -4.19
C ILE A 172 15.06 -32.68 -2.95
N VAL A 173 15.33 -33.32 -1.82
CA VAL A 173 14.76 -32.92 -0.52
C VAL A 173 15.54 -31.70 0.02
N PRO A 174 14.87 -30.55 0.26
CA PRO A 174 15.54 -29.36 0.76
C PRO A 174 16.10 -29.58 2.16
N GLY A 175 17.44 -29.55 2.28
CA GLY A 175 18.14 -29.66 3.56
C GLY A 175 18.32 -28.33 4.29
N THR A 176 19.18 -28.34 5.32
CA THR A 176 19.48 -27.16 6.16
C THR A 176 20.07 -25.97 5.40
N ARG A 177 20.85 -26.22 4.34
CA ARG A 177 21.40 -25.15 3.49
C ARG A 177 20.29 -24.37 2.78
N PHE A 178 19.28 -25.07 2.28
CA PHE A 178 18.13 -24.44 1.63
C PHE A 178 17.32 -23.59 2.63
N PHE A 179 17.20 -24.04 3.88
CA PHE A 179 16.56 -23.26 4.94
C PHE A 179 17.24 -21.89 5.15
N TYR A 180 18.56 -21.84 5.37
CA TYR A 180 19.24 -20.57 5.61
C TYR A 180 19.23 -19.65 4.38
N ILE A 181 19.43 -20.20 3.18
CA ILE A 181 19.39 -19.42 1.93
C ILE A 181 17.99 -18.85 1.70
N SER A 182 16.95 -19.66 1.90
CA SER A 182 15.56 -19.19 1.73
C SER A 182 15.17 -18.13 2.74
N GLN A 183 15.59 -18.23 4.01
CA GLN A 183 15.35 -17.16 4.99
C GLN A 183 16.09 -15.87 4.63
N ALA A 184 17.36 -15.98 4.21
CA ALA A 184 18.16 -14.81 3.83
C ALA A 184 17.58 -14.10 2.60
N VAL A 185 17.24 -14.84 1.55
CA VAL A 185 16.64 -14.27 0.33
C VAL A 185 15.20 -13.82 0.60
N GLY A 186 14.43 -14.64 1.31
CA GLY A 186 13.01 -14.42 1.58
C GLY A 186 12.70 -13.18 2.41
N TRP A 187 13.61 -12.74 3.27
CA TRP A 187 13.47 -11.50 4.03
C TRP A 187 14.42 -10.39 3.56
N GLY A 188 15.64 -10.74 3.15
CA GLY A 188 16.65 -9.78 2.74
C GLY A 188 16.30 -9.04 1.45
N VAL A 189 15.82 -9.76 0.42
CA VAL A 189 15.43 -9.12 -0.85
C VAL A 189 14.23 -8.17 -0.65
N PRO A 190 13.12 -8.58 0.00
CA PRO A 190 12.04 -7.66 0.32
C PRO A 190 12.47 -6.46 1.16
N ALA A 191 13.32 -6.65 2.17
CA ALA A 191 13.80 -5.55 3.01
C ALA A 191 14.61 -4.51 2.24
N ALA A 192 15.50 -4.96 1.34
CA ALA A 192 16.29 -4.08 0.49
C ALA A 192 15.39 -3.28 -0.47
N LEU A 193 14.47 -3.98 -1.17
CA LEU A 193 13.53 -3.35 -2.10
C LEU A 193 12.59 -2.38 -1.38
N PHE A 194 12.06 -2.76 -0.23
CA PHE A 194 11.22 -1.92 0.61
C PHE A 194 11.93 -0.63 1.03
N THR A 195 13.17 -0.77 1.55
CA THR A 195 13.97 0.38 1.96
C THR A 195 14.24 1.31 0.78
N SER A 196 14.61 0.77 -0.38
CA SER A 196 14.81 1.59 -1.58
C SER A 196 13.54 2.30 -2.02
N ALA A 197 12.39 1.61 -2.01
CA ALA A 197 11.12 2.18 -2.45
C ALA A 197 10.67 3.32 -1.52
N ILE A 198 10.68 3.10 -0.20
CA ILE A 198 10.30 4.13 0.77
C ILE A 198 11.24 5.34 0.72
N SER A 199 12.56 5.12 0.61
CA SER A 199 13.51 6.23 0.59
C SER A 199 13.44 7.08 -0.68
N ILE A 200 13.07 6.49 -1.82
CA ILE A 200 13.04 7.21 -3.11
C ILE A 200 11.65 7.81 -3.38
N SER A 201 10.58 7.03 -3.28
CA SER A 201 9.23 7.48 -3.66
C SER A 201 8.35 7.84 -2.47
N GLY A 202 8.62 7.23 -1.32
CA GLY A 202 7.73 7.27 -0.18
C GLY A 202 6.36 6.66 -0.44
N VAL A 203 5.42 6.94 0.47
CA VAL A 203 4.00 6.56 0.36
C VAL A 203 3.11 7.77 0.60
N SER A 204 1.97 7.79 -0.08
CA SER A 204 0.96 8.84 -0.04
C SER A 204 -0.40 8.25 -0.39
N PHE A 205 -1.48 8.90 0.05
CA PHE A 205 -2.81 8.54 -0.42
C PHE A 205 -2.95 8.86 -1.91
N ARG A 206 -3.70 8.01 -2.61
CA ARG A 206 -3.92 8.08 -4.06
C ARG A 206 -5.37 7.74 -4.38
#